data_AF-A0A2D6RKY2-F1
#
_entry.id   AF-A0A2D6RKY2-F1
#
_cell.length_a   1.000
_cell.length_b   1.000
_cell.length_c   1.000
_cell.angle_alpha   90.00
_cell.angle_beta   90.00
_cell.angle_gamma   90.00
#
_symmetry.space_group_name_H-M   'P 1'
#
loop_
_entity.id
_entity.type
_entity.pdbx_description
1 polymer ?
#
loop_
_entity_poly.entity_id
_entity_poly.type
_entity_poly.pdbx_seq_one_letter_code
_entity_poly.pdbx_strand_id
1 'polypeptide(L)'
;MRKTILTILGVIFFLQFASAELYITEVMHSPDISDPDGEWVEIYNSGSQVNLSNYTLDGNDFSDITIQPNEYIVIARELLDGDDEDLESFESVWGNNNGIWDEPFNASDGSFSLSAQDTIVLTNGEYTEEVTYNGTLGLNGNSMQRLSLTEWVDSQATPGTGNFTTVSPSQVEINLKVSNSEPKINGITWTTDDSLEQGTQIMPNVELPKSVTLTLDYEDLDNDVEQILLEVNNQTYNFTDGNLTFEMQYYDLAQNYNVNITICDNFYCNSNTTSFEYLGIISTTLNTSSLNFDLRATQEQETTLEVINSGNVVVDIELGGTDLVSNDYNISIENMLVYNTQWLPINTNPLLDLDLMPNTNQDLLLKLAIPSGTLPGDYSGVITVTSMEG
;
A
#
# COMPACT_ATOMS: atom_id res chain seq x y z
N MET A 1 -39.23 -35.88 -17.00
CA MET A 1 -38.45 -37.12 -17.26
C MET A 1 -37.17 -37.06 -16.45
N ARG A 2 -36.96 -38.05 -15.57
CA ARG A 2 -35.77 -38.25 -14.75
C ARG A 2 -34.55 -38.56 -15.64
N LYS A 3 -33.39 -38.02 -15.30
CA LYS A 3 -32.09 -38.65 -15.62
C LYS A 3 -31.19 -38.59 -14.39
N THR A 4 -31.31 -39.65 -13.61
CA THR A 4 -30.32 -40.12 -12.64
C THR A 4 -29.05 -40.46 -13.42
N ILE A 5 -27.91 -39.82 -13.11
CA ILE A 5 -26.60 -40.28 -13.56
C ILE A 5 -25.98 -41.10 -12.43
N LEU A 6 -25.42 -42.21 -12.89
CA LEU A 6 -25.10 -43.44 -12.20
C LEU A 6 -23.76 -43.35 -11.48
N THR A 7 -23.75 -43.78 -10.23
CA THR A 7 -22.59 -44.06 -9.38
C THR A 7 -21.69 -45.12 -10.02
N ILE A 8 -20.41 -44.80 -10.26
CA ILE A 8 -19.32 -45.79 -10.31
C ILE A 8 -18.28 -45.33 -9.30
N LEU A 9 -18.48 -45.81 -8.07
CA LEU A 9 -17.53 -45.75 -6.98
C LEU A 9 -16.45 -46.80 -7.26
N GLY A 10 -15.40 -46.38 -7.96
CA GLY A 10 -14.18 -47.18 -8.12
C GLY A 10 -13.45 -47.22 -6.78
N VAL A 11 -13.83 -48.17 -5.93
CA VAL A 11 -13.01 -48.56 -4.77
C VAL A 11 -11.77 -49.25 -5.33
N ILE A 12 -10.76 -48.43 -5.64
CA ILE A 12 -9.38 -48.89 -5.81
C ILE A 12 -8.95 -49.33 -4.41
N PHE A 13 -9.04 -50.64 -4.16
CA PHE A 13 -8.39 -51.26 -3.03
C PHE A 13 -6.89 -51.06 -3.27
N PHE A 14 -6.32 -50.01 -2.67
CA PHE A 14 -4.88 -49.90 -2.51
C PHE A 14 -4.48 -51.08 -1.62
N LEU A 15 -4.13 -52.20 -2.26
CA LEU A 15 -3.29 -53.21 -1.64
C LEU A 15 -2.02 -52.45 -1.28
N GLN A 16 -1.91 -52.08 -0.01
CA GLN A 16 -0.65 -51.61 0.51
C GLN A 16 0.28 -52.81 0.42
N PHE A 17 1.18 -52.76 -0.57
CA PHE A 17 2.34 -53.61 -0.56
C PHE A 17 3.11 -53.17 0.68
N ALA A 18 2.92 -53.89 1.78
CA ALA A 18 3.75 -53.74 2.95
C ALA A 18 5.15 -54.17 2.52
N SER A 19 5.95 -53.19 2.11
CA SER A 19 7.39 -53.39 1.98
C SER A 19 7.94 -53.50 3.40
N ALA A 20 8.91 -54.38 3.60
CA ALA A 20 9.75 -54.22 4.75
C ALA A 20 10.53 -52.91 4.62
N GLU A 21 10.57 -52.16 5.70
CA GLU A 21 11.40 -50.97 5.87
C GLU A 21 12.17 -51.19 7.16
N LEU A 22 13.45 -51.55 7.01
CA LEU A 22 14.39 -51.66 8.11
C LEU A 22 14.87 -50.25 8.45
N TYR A 23 15.23 -50.01 9.70
CA TYR A 23 15.80 -48.74 10.11
C TYR A 23 16.91 -49.02 11.09
N ILE A 24 18.08 -48.41 10.91
CA ILE A 24 19.05 -48.34 12.00
C ILE A 24 18.48 -47.34 13.01
N THR A 25 18.24 -47.79 14.24
CA THR A 25 17.53 -47.02 15.27
C THR A 25 18.38 -46.67 16.47
N GLU A 26 19.48 -47.39 16.71
CA GLU A 26 20.40 -47.06 17.79
C GLU A 26 21.82 -47.51 17.44
N VAL A 27 22.81 -46.72 17.84
CA VAL A 27 24.23 -46.97 17.55
C VAL A 27 25.05 -46.73 18.81
N MET A 28 25.82 -47.72 19.24
CA MET A 28 26.80 -47.62 20.33
C MET A 28 28.21 -47.71 19.73
N HIS A 29 28.83 -46.56 19.47
CA HIS A 29 30.19 -46.46 18.93
C HIS A 29 31.25 -46.10 19.98
N SER A 30 30.84 -45.80 21.21
CA SER A 30 31.74 -45.42 22.32
C SER A 30 31.30 -46.11 23.62
N PRO A 31 31.35 -47.45 23.70
CA PRO A 31 30.98 -48.18 24.91
C PRO A 31 31.87 -47.79 26.12
N ASP A 32 31.37 -48.04 27.33
CA ASP A 32 32.11 -47.85 28.60
C ASP A 32 32.95 -49.10 28.98
N ILE A 33 33.07 -50.07 28.07
CA ILE A 33 33.97 -51.23 28.12
C ILE A 33 35.06 -51.09 27.05
N SER A 34 35.93 -52.10 26.90
CA SER A 34 36.96 -52.18 25.88
C SER A 34 36.37 -51.81 24.53
N ASP A 35 36.97 -50.81 23.90
CA ASP A 35 36.73 -50.51 22.51
C ASP A 35 37.60 -51.51 21.72
N PRO A 36 36.98 -52.39 20.93
CA PRO A 36 35.63 -52.24 20.36
C PRO A 36 34.56 -53.24 20.82
N ASP A 37 34.82 -54.09 21.79
CA ASP A 37 34.05 -55.30 22.08
C ASP A 37 32.61 -54.99 22.56
N GLY A 38 32.38 -53.77 23.06
CA GLY A 38 31.05 -53.25 23.40
C GLY A 38 30.28 -52.53 22.29
N GLU A 39 30.79 -52.46 21.06
CA GLU A 39 30.13 -51.78 19.95
C GLU A 39 28.92 -52.56 19.43
N TRP A 40 27.84 -51.85 19.08
CA TRP A 40 26.66 -52.49 18.50
C TRP A 40 25.76 -51.52 17.71
N VAL A 41 24.93 -52.10 16.84
CA VAL A 41 23.92 -51.40 16.04
C VAL A 41 22.57 -52.07 16.21
N GLU A 42 21.52 -51.30 16.50
CA GLU A 42 20.14 -51.79 16.55
C GLU A 42 19.40 -51.50 15.24
N ILE A 43 18.67 -52.50 14.78
CA ILE A 43 17.85 -52.46 13.58
C ILE A 43 16.40 -52.69 13.98
N TYR A 44 15.51 -51.84 13.50
CA TYR A 44 14.07 -51.95 13.64
C TYR A 44 13.41 -52.35 12.33
N ASN A 45 12.42 -53.24 12.36
CA ASN A 45 11.58 -53.55 11.21
C ASN A 45 10.19 -52.94 11.33
N SER A 46 9.89 -51.91 10.56
CA SER A 46 8.56 -51.28 10.57
C SER A 46 7.53 -51.95 9.64
N GLY A 47 7.96 -52.92 8.83
CA GLY A 47 7.16 -53.54 7.78
C GLY A 47 6.88 -55.03 8.01
N SER A 48 6.86 -55.83 6.93
CA SER A 48 6.66 -57.28 7.02
C SER A 48 7.91 -58.00 7.55
N GLN A 49 7.77 -59.25 8.03
CA GLN A 49 8.90 -60.09 8.45
C GLN A 49 10.03 -60.11 7.41
N VAL A 50 11.28 -59.93 7.84
CA VAL A 50 12.48 -59.96 6.98
C VAL A 50 13.44 -61.04 7.43
N ASN A 51 13.99 -61.81 6.49
CA ASN A 51 15.16 -62.65 6.73
C ASN A 51 16.42 -61.83 6.38
N LEU A 52 17.32 -61.67 7.37
CA LEU A 52 18.54 -60.87 7.25
C LEU A 52 19.73 -61.66 6.69
N SER A 53 19.59 -62.92 6.31
CA SER A 53 20.70 -63.79 5.82
C SER A 53 21.49 -63.27 4.60
N ASN A 54 20.94 -62.30 3.86
CA ASN A 54 21.61 -61.68 2.71
C ASN A 54 21.98 -60.21 2.96
N TYR A 55 21.78 -59.72 4.18
CA TYR A 55 22.14 -58.37 4.56
C TYR A 55 23.57 -58.34 5.09
N THR A 56 24.25 -57.23 4.82
CA THR A 56 25.55 -56.91 5.38
C THR A 56 25.46 -55.60 6.15
N LEU A 57 26.29 -55.47 7.18
CA LEU A 57 26.53 -54.22 7.91
C LEU A 57 27.96 -53.76 7.61
N ASP A 58 28.11 -52.61 6.97
CA ASP A 58 29.40 -52.10 6.46
C ASP A 58 30.15 -53.10 5.57
N GLY A 59 29.39 -53.90 4.83
CA GLY A 59 29.91 -54.94 3.94
C GLY A 59 30.33 -56.23 4.63
N ASN A 60 30.12 -56.35 5.95
CA ASN A 60 30.38 -57.57 6.71
C ASN A 60 29.09 -58.37 6.93
N ASP A 61 29.18 -59.68 6.79
CA ASP A 61 28.10 -60.60 7.12
C ASP A 61 27.91 -60.68 8.65
N PHE A 62 26.69 -60.99 9.08
CA PHE A 62 26.35 -61.31 10.46
C PHE A 62 25.43 -62.54 10.50
N SER A 63 25.15 -63.08 11.69
CA SER A 63 24.44 -64.35 11.79
C SER A 63 23.04 -64.31 11.16
N ASP A 64 22.64 -65.41 10.52
CA ASP A 64 21.33 -65.56 9.91
C ASP A 64 20.21 -65.40 10.94
N ILE A 65 19.44 -64.31 10.81
CA ILE A 65 18.36 -63.99 11.73
C ILE A 65 17.15 -63.42 11.00
N THR A 66 15.96 -63.70 11.54
CA THR A 66 14.69 -63.20 11.01
C THR A 66 14.11 -62.19 11.98
N ILE A 67 13.81 -60.99 11.48
CA ILE A 67 13.19 -59.90 12.24
C ILE A 67 11.70 -59.79 11.89
N GLN A 68 10.84 -59.88 12.89
CA GLN A 68 9.39 -59.78 12.80
C GLN A 68 8.93 -58.32 12.62
N PRO A 69 7.68 -58.09 12.18
CA PRO A 69 7.09 -56.75 12.16
C PRO A 69 7.11 -56.08 13.54
N ASN A 70 7.58 -54.85 13.60
CA ASN A 70 7.75 -54.01 14.80
C ASN A 70 8.74 -54.59 15.83
N GLU A 71 9.67 -55.43 15.39
CA GLU A 71 10.73 -55.98 16.24
C GLU A 71 12.02 -55.16 16.09
N TYR A 72 12.80 -55.14 17.17
CA TYR A 72 14.17 -54.65 17.22
C TYR A 72 15.13 -55.82 17.35
N ILE A 73 16.28 -55.72 16.68
CA ILE A 73 17.39 -56.65 16.82
C ILE A 73 18.68 -55.86 17.01
N VAL A 74 19.56 -56.37 17.85
CA VAL A 74 20.92 -55.85 18.01
C VAL A 74 21.91 -56.70 17.22
N ILE A 75 22.75 -56.06 16.42
CA ILE A 75 23.96 -56.67 15.87
C ILE A 75 25.11 -56.16 16.72
N ALA A 76 25.64 -57.01 17.59
CA ALA A 76 26.76 -56.71 18.46
C ALA A 76 28.07 -57.10 17.76
N ARG A 77 29.13 -56.33 17.98
CA ARG A 77 30.46 -56.69 17.47
C ARG A 77 30.99 -57.97 18.09
N GLU A 78 30.80 -58.12 19.39
CA GLU A 78 31.16 -59.31 20.13
C GLU A 78 30.01 -59.67 21.04
N LEU A 79 29.12 -60.54 20.53
CA LEU A 79 27.93 -60.91 21.28
C LEU A 79 28.27 -61.67 22.56
N LEU A 80 29.21 -62.63 22.46
CA LEU A 80 29.71 -63.46 23.56
C LEU A 80 31.23 -63.31 23.61
N ASP A 81 31.79 -63.34 24.82
CA ASP A 81 33.22 -63.27 25.08
C ASP A 81 34.02 -64.28 24.25
N GLY A 82 34.99 -63.78 23.49
CA GLY A 82 35.82 -64.52 22.55
C GLY A 82 37.10 -65.10 23.17
N ASP A 83 38.05 -65.43 22.30
CA ASP A 83 39.37 -65.98 22.68
C ASP A 83 40.43 -64.85 22.76
N ASP A 84 40.14 -63.73 23.43
CA ASP A 84 41.10 -62.64 23.62
C ASP A 84 41.60 -62.50 25.08
N GLU A 85 42.26 -61.39 25.41
CA GLU A 85 42.90 -61.20 26.72
C GLU A 85 41.95 -60.64 27.80
N ASP A 86 40.88 -59.95 27.40
CA ASP A 86 39.89 -59.45 28.34
C ASP A 86 38.72 -60.43 28.48
N LEU A 87 37.65 -60.00 29.12
CA LEU A 87 36.45 -60.82 29.36
C LEU A 87 35.21 -59.97 29.04
N GLU A 88 35.39 -58.94 28.22
CA GLU A 88 34.42 -57.89 27.96
C GLU A 88 33.71 -58.23 26.64
N SER A 89 32.40 -58.16 26.66
CA SER A 89 31.54 -58.46 25.51
C SER A 89 30.20 -57.77 25.67
N PHE A 90 29.38 -57.77 24.63
CA PHE A 90 28.02 -57.27 24.72
C PHE A 90 27.22 -57.97 25.83
N GLU A 91 27.34 -59.30 25.96
CA GLU A 91 26.70 -60.07 27.03
C GLU A 91 27.17 -59.65 28.43
N SER A 92 28.44 -59.27 28.59
CA SER A 92 28.98 -58.84 29.88
C SER A 92 28.31 -57.57 30.43
N VAL A 93 27.77 -56.72 29.55
CA VAL A 93 27.13 -55.44 29.88
C VAL A 93 25.60 -55.54 29.85
N TRP A 94 25.06 -56.17 28.80
CA TRP A 94 23.62 -56.17 28.50
C TRP A 94 22.93 -57.52 28.69
N GLY A 95 23.69 -58.55 29.07
CA GLY A 95 23.18 -59.87 29.43
C GLY A 95 23.55 -60.29 30.85
N ASN A 96 23.59 -61.61 31.07
CA ASN A 96 23.89 -62.20 32.36
C ASN A 96 25.30 -62.82 32.47
N ASN A 97 26.11 -62.70 31.41
CA ASN A 97 27.51 -63.14 31.31
C ASN A 97 27.71 -64.63 31.66
N ASN A 98 26.87 -65.50 31.10
CA ASN A 98 26.96 -66.96 31.26
C ASN A 98 27.58 -67.67 30.04
N GLY A 99 27.89 -66.94 28.96
CA GLY A 99 28.45 -67.45 27.71
C GLY A 99 27.40 -67.99 26.75
N ILE A 100 26.13 -67.63 26.95
CA ILE A 100 24.99 -68.00 26.10
C ILE A 100 24.04 -66.81 26.04
N TRP A 101 23.69 -66.38 24.83
CA TRP A 101 22.67 -65.36 24.66
C TRP A 101 21.26 -65.94 24.89
N ASP A 102 20.71 -65.73 26.09
CA ASP A 102 19.35 -66.15 26.48
C ASP A 102 18.47 -65.01 27.02
N GLU A 103 18.78 -63.79 26.58
CA GLU A 103 18.15 -62.54 27.02
C GLU A 103 16.81 -62.23 26.34
N PRO A 104 15.97 -61.33 26.90
CA PRO A 104 14.61 -61.09 26.43
C PRO A 104 14.49 -60.37 25.08
N PHE A 105 15.61 -60.02 24.45
CA PHE A 105 15.64 -59.42 23.11
C PHE A 105 16.62 -60.16 22.19
N ASN A 106 16.37 -60.03 20.89
CA ASN A 106 17.18 -60.70 19.89
C ASN A 106 18.48 -59.93 19.65
N ALA A 107 19.60 -60.63 19.73
CA ALA A 107 20.90 -60.12 19.34
C ALA A 107 21.65 -61.16 18.50
N SER A 108 22.54 -60.67 17.65
CA SER A 108 23.39 -61.46 16.78
C SER A 108 24.82 -60.94 16.86
N ASP A 109 25.76 -61.86 16.71
CA ASP A 109 27.16 -61.53 16.50
C ASP A 109 27.36 -60.93 15.10
N GLY A 110 28.27 -59.97 14.99
CA GLY A 110 28.58 -59.20 13.79
C GLY A 110 30.06 -58.89 13.70
N SER A 111 30.57 -58.65 12.49
CA SER A 111 32.01 -58.46 12.27
C SER A 111 32.31 -57.06 11.74
N PHE A 112 32.15 -56.03 12.57
CA PHE A 112 32.37 -54.62 12.17
C PHE A 112 33.12 -53.84 13.25
N SER A 113 33.52 -52.61 12.92
CA SER A 113 34.07 -51.63 13.86
C SER A 113 33.43 -50.30 13.59
N LEU A 114 33.02 -49.62 14.65
CA LEU A 114 32.53 -48.26 14.54
C LEU A 114 33.65 -47.29 14.87
N SER A 115 33.46 -46.05 14.44
CA SER A 115 34.37 -44.96 14.78
C SER A 115 33.58 -43.76 15.24
N ALA A 116 34.27 -42.80 15.87
CA ALA A 116 33.61 -41.57 16.33
C ALA A 116 32.92 -40.83 15.18
N GLN A 117 33.41 -40.90 13.95
CA GLN A 117 32.72 -40.35 12.78
C GLN A 117 32.64 -41.42 11.70
N ASP A 118 31.41 -41.86 11.41
CA ASP A 118 31.19 -43.00 10.53
C ASP A 118 29.95 -42.86 9.65
N THR A 119 29.86 -43.74 8.64
CA THR A 119 28.66 -44.01 7.86
C THR A 119 28.38 -45.51 7.90
N ILE A 120 27.36 -45.89 8.67
CA ILE A 120 26.91 -47.27 8.78
C ILE A 120 25.94 -47.57 7.64
N VAL A 121 26.19 -48.66 6.92
CA VAL A 121 25.37 -49.12 5.79
C VAL A 121 24.84 -50.52 6.03
N LEU A 122 23.51 -50.65 6.13
CA LEU A 122 22.80 -51.92 6.13
C LEU A 122 22.23 -52.19 4.73
N THR A 123 22.67 -53.25 4.06
CA THR A 123 22.20 -53.52 2.69
C THR A 123 22.20 -55.00 2.29
N ASN A 124 21.26 -55.39 1.43
CA ASN A 124 21.25 -56.67 0.72
C ASN A 124 21.43 -56.52 -0.81
N GLY A 125 21.83 -55.33 -1.28
CA GLY A 125 21.96 -54.98 -2.69
C GLY A 125 20.69 -54.48 -3.38
N GLU A 126 19.49 -54.81 -2.87
CA GLU A 126 18.22 -54.26 -3.35
C GLU A 126 17.69 -53.13 -2.45
N TYR A 127 17.93 -53.27 -1.15
CA TYR A 127 17.60 -52.31 -0.10
C TYR A 127 18.88 -51.78 0.53
N THR A 128 18.89 -50.50 0.89
CA THR A 128 19.98 -49.86 1.62
C THR A 128 19.40 -48.89 2.65
N GLU A 129 19.82 -49.05 3.90
CA GLU A 129 19.68 -48.05 4.97
C GLU A 129 21.06 -47.52 5.30
N GLU A 130 21.17 -46.19 5.44
CA GLU A 130 22.44 -45.52 5.70
C GLU A 130 22.29 -44.51 6.84
N VAL A 131 23.21 -44.57 7.80
CA VAL A 131 23.29 -43.61 8.91
C VAL A 131 24.69 -43.03 8.98
N THR A 132 24.81 -41.74 8.69
CA THR A 132 26.05 -40.97 8.88
C THR A 132 25.99 -40.16 10.16
N TYR A 133 27.03 -40.25 10.98
CA TYR A 133 27.19 -39.45 12.20
C TYR A 133 28.62 -38.91 12.34
N ASN A 134 28.80 -37.91 13.20
CA ASN A 134 30.05 -37.15 13.33
C ASN A 134 30.61 -37.13 14.76
N GLY A 135 30.16 -38.05 15.62
CA GLY A 135 30.74 -38.26 16.95
C GLY A 135 30.35 -37.23 17.98
N THR A 136 29.24 -36.52 17.74
CA THR A 136 28.69 -35.55 18.71
C THR A 136 27.61 -36.15 19.61
N LEU A 137 27.05 -37.31 19.23
CA LEU A 137 26.06 -38.08 19.98
C LEU A 137 26.63 -39.49 20.26
N GLY A 138 26.15 -40.16 21.30
CA GLY A 138 26.57 -41.52 21.65
C GLY A 138 28.00 -41.59 22.21
N LEU A 139 28.40 -40.65 23.06
CA LEU A 139 29.72 -40.61 23.68
C LEU A 139 29.68 -41.00 25.15
N ASN A 140 30.79 -41.55 25.68
CA ASN A 140 30.95 -41.91 27.09
C ASN A 140 29.86 -42.90 27.58
N GLY A 141 29.70 -44.02 26.87
CA GLY A 141 28.74 -45.07 27.20
C GLY A 141 27.28 -44.77 26.82
N ASN A 142 26.98 -43.57 26.31
CA ASN A 142 25.69 -43.29 25.68
C ASN A 142 25.64 -43.86 24.27
N SER A 143 24.43 -44.14 23.79
CA SER A 143 24.14 -44.46 22.40
C SER A 143 23.54 -43.26 21.66
N MET A 144 23.66 -43.27 20.34
CA MET A 144 22.91 -42.39 19.46
C MET A 144 21.59 -43.09 19.11
N GLN A 145 20.46 -42.55 19.56
CA GLN A 145 19.13 -43.14 19.36
C GLN A 145 18.28 -42.32 18.37
N ARG A 146 17.61 -43.00 17.46
CA ARG A 146 16.70 -42.42 16.47
C ARG A 146 15.28 -42.36 17.03
N LEU A 147 14.74 -41.15 17.20
CA LEU A 147 13.36 -40.96 17.66
C LEU A 147 12.37 -40.93 16.49
N SER A 148 12.79 -40.38 15.35
CA SER A 148 11.96 -40.31 14.14
C SER A 148 12.83 -40.34 12.87
N LEU A 149 12.20 -40.33 11.69
CA LEU A 149 12.91 -40.33 10.41
C LEU A 149 13.99 -39.24 10.29
N THR A 150 13.85 -38.12 11.01
CA THR A 150 14.73 -36.94 10.94
C THR A 150 15.41 -36.57 12.26
N GLU A 151 15.22 -37.34 13.34
CA GLU A 151 15.69 -36.96 14.68
C GLU A 151 16.52 -38.07 15.31
N TRP A 152 17.76 -37.72 15.67
CA TRP A 152 18.69 -38.51 16.46
C TRP A 152 19.05 -37.75 17.74
N VAL A 153 19.13 -38.45 18.86
CA VAL A 153 19.44 -37.89 20.17
C VAL A 153 20.53 -38.71 20.86
N ASP A 154 21.22 -38.09 21.81
CA ASP A 154 22.12 -38.78 22.73
C ASP A 154 21.29 -39.34 23.90
N SER A 155 21.37 -40.63 24.17
CA SER A 155 20.60 -41.29 25.22
C SER A 155 21.38 -42.40 25.92
N GLN A 156 20.90 -42.79 27.10
CA GLN A 156 21.34 -44.04 27.71
C GLN A 156 20.96 -45.20 26.78
N ALA A 157 21.84 -46.19 26.65
CA ALA A 157 21.62 -47.29 25.74
C ALA A 157 20.40 -48.15 26.11
N THR A 158 19.64 -48.52 25.10
CA THR A 158 18.37 -49.26 25.23
C THR A 158 18.25 -50.44 24.26
N PRO A 159 19.26 -51.34 24.21
CA PRO A 159 19.31 -52.40 23.22
C PRO A 159 18.05 -53.28 23.24
N GLY A 160 17.50 -53.52 22.05
CA GLY A 160 16.36 -54.39 21.82
C GLY A 160 15.00 -53.80 22.22
N THR A 161 14.92 -52.53 22.64
CA THR A 161 13.66 -51.95 23.14
C THR A 161 13.14 -50.74 22.37
N GLY A 162 14.04 -49.93 21.77
CA GLY A 162 13.84 -48.81 20.83
C GLY A 162 12.59 -47.91 20.94
N ASN A 163 12.77 -46.59 20.76
CA ASN A 163 11.69 -45.58 20.81
C ASN A 163 11.35 -44.95 19.44
N PHE A 164 11.69 -45.61 18.33
CA PHE A 164 11.55 -45.04 16.99
C PHE A 164 10.09 -44.97 16.50
N THR A 165 9.71 -43.86 15.86
CA THR A 165 8.41 -43.71 15.19
C THR A 165 8.54 -43.25 13.73
N THR A 166 7.75 -43.87 12.86
CA THR A 166 7.69 -43.55 11.42
C THR A 166 6.71 -42.42 11.08
N VAL A 167 6.04 -41.80 12.07
CA VAL A 167 5.08 -40.73 11.81
C VAL A 167 5.79 -39.41 11.51
N SER A 168 5.58 -38.86 10.31
CA SER A 168 6.05 -37.51 9.96
C SER A 168 5.27 -36.44 10.74
N PRO A 169 5.91 -35.30 11.14
CA PRO A 169 5.22 -34.26 11.90
C PRO A 169 4.08 -33.61 11.10
N SER A 170 2.96 -33.34 11.77
CA SER A 170 1.77 -32.73 11.17
C SER A 170 2.03 -31.26 10.78
N GLN A 171 1.67 -30.87 9.55
CA GLN A 171 1.75 -29.47 9.10
C GLN A 171 0.54 -28.65 9.62
N VAL A 172 0.76 -27.37 9.94
CA VAL A 172 -0.28 -26.42 10.32
C VAL A 172 -0.58 -25.51 9.13
N GLU A 173 -1.83 -25.50 8.66
CA GLU A 173 -2.29 -24.59 7.61
C GLU A 173 -2.63 -23.21 8.21
N ILE A 174 -1.94 -22.16 7.74
CA ILE A 174 -2.24 -20.78 8.10
C ILE A 174 -3.11 -20.16 7.00
N ASN A 175 -4.36 -19.88 7.34
CA ASN A 175 -5.29 -19.14 6.47
C ASN A 175 -5.33 -17.67 6.90
N LEU A 176 -4.65 -16.79 6.16
CA LEU A 176 -4.68 -15.33 6.35
C LEU A 176 -5.62 -14.68 5.31
N LYS A 177 -6.58 -13.89 5.78
CA LYS A 177 -7.39 -13.00 4.93
C LYS A 177 -7.09 -11.55 5.30
N VAL A 178 -6.54 -10.79 4.36
CA VAL A 178 -6.37 -9.33 4.46
C VAL A 178 -7.52 -8.67 3.70
N SER A 179 -8.16 -7.68 4.30
CA SER A 179 -9.24 -6.89 3.69
C SER A 179 -8.94 -5.41 3.85
N ASN A 180 -9.35 -4.62 2.85
CA ASN A 180 -9.29 -3.16 2.83
C ASN A 180 -10.71 -2.65 2.52
N SER A 181 -11.10 -1.49 3.05
CA SER A 181 -12.37 -0.84 2.69
C SER A 181 -12.14 0.27 1.66
N GLU A 182 -13.18 0.70 0.94
CA GLU A 182 -13.07 1.82 0.00
C GLU A 182 -13.58 3.08 0.71
N PRO A 183 -12.86 4.21 0.68
CA PRO A 183 -13.30 5.43 1.33
C PRO A 183 -14.59 5.93 0.68
N LYS A 184 -15.49 6.46 1.49
CA LYS A 184 -16.82 6.87 1.05
C LYS A 184 -17.14 8.29 1.49
N ILE A 185 -17.55 9.12 0.52
CA ILE A 185 -18.06 10.47 0.79
C ILE A 185 -19.52 10.37 1.21
N ASN A 186 -19.82 10.76 2.45
CA ASN A 186 -21.16 10.76 3.03
C ASN A 186 -21.89 12.09 2.84
N GLY A 187 -21.16 13.21 2.87
CA GLY A 187 -21.73 14.55 2.75
C GLY A 187 -20.70 15.62 2.41
N ILE A 188 -21.18 16.73 1.85
CA ILE A 188 -20.39 17.91 1.52
C ILE A 188 -21.15 19.12 2.04
N THR A 189 -20.49 19.97 2.83
CA THR A 189 -21.08 21.18 3.39
C THR A 189 -20.24 22.39 2.99
N TRP A 190 -20.89 23.46 2.54
CA TRP A 190 -20.21 24.69 2.15
C TRP A 190 -20.31 25.76 3.23
N THR A 191 -19.28 26.59 3.35
CA THR A 191 -19.40 27.89 4.02
C THR A 191 -19.88 28.91 3.01
N THR A 192 -21.13 29.36 3.13
CA THR A 192 -21.74 30.35 2.22
C THR A 192 -21.64 31.76 2.80
N ASP A 193 -21.60 32.75 1.90
CA ASP A 193 -21.70 34.16 2.30
C ASP A 193 -23.16 34.61 2.51
N ASP A 194 -24.09 33.93 1.84
CA ASP A 194 -25.53 34.14 2.01
C ASP A 194 -26.20 32.86 2.50
N SER A 195 -27.04 32.99 3.52
CA SER A 195 -27.79 31.88 4.13
C SER A 195 -29.29 31.92 3.81
N LEU A 196 -29.74 32.94 3.09
CA LEU A 196 -31.17 33.19 2.83
C LEU A 196 -31.63 32.74 1.45
N GLU A 197 -30.71 32.58 0.49
CA GLU A 197 -31.03 32.12 -0.86
C GLU A 197 -30.83 30.61 -1.04
N GLN A 198 -31.50 30.05 -2.05
CA GLN A 198 -31.42 28.62 -2.34
C GLN A 198 -30.13 28.32 -3.10
N GLY A 199 -29.20 27.60 -2.46
CA GLY A 199 -27.97 27.12 -3.09
C GLY A 199 -26.72 27.47 -2.28
N THR A 200 -25.55 27.17 -2.85
CA THR A 200 -24.26 27.61 -2.31
C THR A 200 -23.81 28.82 -3.10
N GLN A 201 -23.85 30.00 -2.50
CA GLN A 201 -23.42 31.25 -3.13
C GLN A 201 -22.18 31.80 -2.42
N ILE A 202 -21.22 32.25 -3.23
CA ILE A 202 -19.97 32.85 -2.79
C ILE A 202 -19.87 34.24 -3.42
N MET A 203 -19.71 35.26 -2.57
CA MET A 203 -19.55 36.65 -2.99
C MET A 203 -18.05 36.96 -3.12
N PRO A 204 -17.58 37.46 -4.29
CA PRO A 204 -16.20 37.86 -4.45
C PRO A 204 -15.83 39.01 -3.49
N ASN A 205 -14.54 39.18 -3.22
CA ASN A 205 -14.04 40.42 -2.64
C ASN A 205 -13.66 41.36 -3.78
N VAL A 206 -13.86 42.67 -3.60
CA VAL A 206 -13.38 43.67 -4.56
C VAL A 206 -11.86 43.70 -4.52
N GLU A 207 -11.21 43.42 -5.66
CA GLU A 207 -9.75 43.49 -5.86
C GLU A 207 -8.90 42.57 -4.96
N LEU A 208 -9.52 41.61 -4.27
CA LEU A 208 -8.84 40.68 -3.39
C LEU A 208 -9.32 39.25 -3.66
N PRO A 209 -8.46 38.22 -3.56
CA PRO A 209 -8.93 36.84 -3.60
C PRO A 209 -9.99 36.55 -2.54
N LYS A 210 -10.90 35.63 -2.86
CA LYS A 210 -11.93 35.11 -1.95
C LYS A 210 -11.56 33.69 -1.53
N SER A 211 -11.38 33.50 -0.23
CA SER A 211 -11.24 32.16 0.34
C SER A 211 -12.60 31.46 0.34
N VAL A 212 -12.64 30.26 -0.21
CA VAL A 212 -13.82 29.40 -0.27
C VAL A 212 -13.54 28.13 0.51
N THR A 213 -14.40 27.82 1.47
CA THR A 213 -14.23 26.68 2.36
C THR A 213 -15.41 25.71 2.25
N LEU A 214 -15.09 24.43 2.14
CA LEU A 214 -16.06 23.34 2.26
C LEU A 214 -15.55 22.27 3.23
N THR A 215 -16.48 21.61 3.90
CA THR A 215 -16.22 20.50 4.82
C THR A 215 -16.74 19.21 4.22
N LEU A 216 -15.87 18.21 4.15
CA LEU A 216 -16.15 16.86 3.67
C LEU A 216 -16.47 15.94 4.85
N ASP A 217 -17.64 15.32 4.83
CA ASP A 217 -17.99 14.19 5.70
C ASP A 217 -17.73 12.90 4.93
N TYR A 218 -16.76 12.12 5.39
CA TYR A 218 -16.36 10.86 4.76
C TYR A 218 -16.11 9.78 5.81
N GLU A 219 -16.21 8.53 5.38
CA GLU A 219 -15.95 7.34 6.19
C GLU A 219 -14.97 6.43 5.47
N ASP A 220 -14.03 5.90 6.23
CA ASP A 220 -13.09 4.88 5.81
C ASP A 220 -12.86 3.93 6.99
N LEU A 221 -13.11 2.63 6.84
CA LEU A 221 -13.13 1.69 7.98
C LEU A 221 -11.71 1.37 8.49
N ASP A 222 -10.72 1.49 7.61
CA ASP A 222 -9.29 1.28 7.86
C ASP A 222 -8.67 2.51 8.53
N ASN A 223 -9.22 3.70 8.24
CA ASN A 223 -8.66 5.01 8.57
C ASN A 223 -7.28 5.24 7.93
N ASP A 224 -7.10 4.85 6.67
CA ASP A 224 -5.85 4.95 5.92
C ASP A 224 -5.93 5.86 4.69
N VAL A 225 -6.94 6.73 4.62
CA VAL A 225 -7.03 7.83 3.65
C VAL A 225 -5.70 8.60 3.56
N GLU A 226 -5.12 8.62 2.37
CA GLU A 226 -3.83 9.24 2.10
C GLU A 226 -3.99 10.66 1.54
N GLN A 227 -4.99 10.86 0.67
CA GLN A 227 -5.17 12.12 -0.05
C GLN A 227 -6.65 12.45 -0.32
N ILE A 228 -6.94 13.75 -0.30
CA ILE A 228 -8.18 14.32 -0.78
C ILE A 228 -7.83 15.34 -1.87
N LEU A 229 -8.26 15.09 -3.10
CA LEU A 229 -8.07 15.93 -4.25
C LEU A 229 -9.36 16.70 -4.53
N LEU A 230 -9.24 18.01 -4.69
CA LEU A 230 -10.33 18.90 -5.08
C LEU A 230 -9.97 19.57 -6.39
N GLU A 231 -10.85 19.51 -7.38
CA GLU A 231 -10.66 20.12 -8.68
C GLU A 231 -11.75 21.17 -8.94
N VAL A 232 -11.31 22.41 -9.17
CA VAL A 232 -12.17 23.56 -9.51
C VAL A 232 -11.52 24.31 -10.66
N ASN A 233 -12.27 24.59 -11.73
CA ASN A 233 -11.76 25.34 -12.88
C ASN A 233 -10.46 24.78 -13.48
N ASN A 234 -10.34 23.45 -13.57
CA ASN A 234 -9.12 22.72 -13.98
C ASN A 234 -7.89 22.96 -13.10
N GLN A 235 -8.06 23.56 -11.91
CA GLN A 235 -7.03 23.65 -10.88
C GLN A 235 -7.26 22.55 -9.85
N THR A 236 -6.19 21.84 -9.49
CA THR A 236 -6.24 20.77 -8.48
C THR A 236 -5.59 21.24 -7.19
N TYR A 237 -6.28 21.00 -6.08
CA TYR A 237 -5.84 21.28 -4.73
C TYR A 237 -5.76 19.95 -3.97
N ASN A 238 -4.69 19.75 -3.19
CA ASN A 238 -4.46 18.51 -2.45
C ASN A 238 -4.55 18.78 -0.94
N PHE A 239 -5.29 17.95 -0.24
CA PHE A 239 -5.58 18.04 1.18
C PHE A 239 -5.38 16.70 1.87
N THR A 240 -5.23 16.75 3.19
CA THR A 240 -5.07 15.58 4.07
C THR A 240 -6.14 15.51 5.15
N ASP A 241 -7.04 16.50 5.20
CA ASP A 241 -8.16 16.55 6.13
C ASP A 241 -9.46 16.95 5.40
N GLY A 242 -10.59 16.80 6.08
CA GLY A 242 -11.90 17.13 5.51
C GLY A 242 -12.22 18.63 5.45
N ASN A 243 -11.32 19.55 5.83
CA ASN A 243 -11.57 20.99 5.80
C ASN A 243 -10.84 21.63 4.61
N LEU A 244 -11.50 21.61 3.46
CA LEU A 244 -10.89 22.00 2.20
C LEU A 244 -11.09 23.51 2.00
N THR A 245 -9.99 24.25 1.86
CA THR A 245 -10.01 25.69 1.59
C THR A 245 -9.17 26.02 0.38
N PHE A 246 -9.74 26.71 -0.59
CA PHE A 246 -9.07 27.20 -1.80
C PHE A 246 -9.40 28.68 -2.04
N GLU A 247 -8.69 29.31 -2.98
CA GLU A 247 -8.89 30.72 -3.31
C GLU A 247 -9.46 30.88 -4.71
N MET A 248 -10.57 31.63 -4.81
CA MET A 248 -11.08 32.19 -6.06
C MET A 248 -10.50 33.60 -6.25
N GLN A 249 -10.14 33.95 -7.47
CA GLN A 249 -9.68 35.29 -7.79
C GLN A 249 -10.87 36.24 -7.94
N TYR A 250 -10.68 37.53 -7.65
CA TYR A 250 -11.76 38.53 -7.79
C TYR A 250 -12.21 38.76 -9.24
N TYR A 251 -11.45 38.25 -10.21
CA TYR A 251 -11.75 38.33 -11.65
C TYR A 251 -12.18 36.99 -12.26
N ASP A 252 -12.32 35.94 -11.45
CA ASP A 252 -12.93 34.70 -11.90
C ASP A 252 -14.40 34.94 -12.26
N LEU A 253 -14.80 34.58 -13.48
CA LEU A 253 -16.11 34.91 -14.05
C LEU A 253 -17.27 34.56 -13.12
N ALA A 254 -18.29 35.42 -13.09
CA ALA A 254 -19.54 35.12 -12.40
C ALA A 254 -20.28 33.96 -13.11
N GLN A 255 -20.34 32.80 -12.47
CA GLN A 255 -21.01 31.60 -13.00
C GLN A 255 -21.12 30.51 -11.93
N ASN A 256 -21.75 29.39 -12.29
CA ASN A 256 -21.72 28.16 -11.50
C ASN A 256 -20.42 27.38 -11.76
N TYR A 257 -19.68 27.10 -10.69
CA TYR A 257 -18.47 26.29 -10.71
C TYR A 257 -18.78 24.86 -10.24
N ASN A 258 -18.41 23.88 -11.06
CA ASN A 258 -18.42 22.48 -10.68
C ASN A 258 -17.13 22.14 -9.94
N VAL A 259 -17.27 21.37 -8.86
CA VAL A 259 -16.18 20.93 -8.00
C VAL A 259 -16.18 19.41 -7.98
N ASN A 260 -15.09 18.80 -8.44
CA ASN A 260 -14.88 17.37 -8.33
C ASN A 260 -14.04 17.10 -7.09
N ILE A 261 -14.51 16.22 -6.20
CA ILE A 261 -13.79 15.83 -4.99
C ILE A 261 -13.47 14.36 -5.12
N THR A 262 -12.22 13.99 -4.92
CA THR A 262 -11.75 12.59 -4.94
C THR A 262 -11.01 12.30 -3.65
N ILE A 263 -11.41 11.27 -2.92
CA ILE A 263 -10.74 10.76 -1.73
C ILE A 263 -10.08 9.43 -2.09
N CYS A 264 -8.81 9.26 -1.73
CA CYS A 264 -8.08 8.01 -1.98
C CYS A 264 -7.38 7.52 -0.71
N ASP A 265 -7.37 6.20 -0.57
CA ASP A 265 -6.42 5.47 0.27
C ASP A 265 -5.29 4.88 -0.61
N ASN A 266 -4.55 3.89 -0.11
CA ASN A 266 -3.45 3.23 -0.83
C ASN A 266 -3.90 2.32 -2.00
N PHE A 267 -5.18 1.97 -2.08
CA PHE A 267 -5.73 0.93 -2.96
C PHE A 267 -6.92 1.39 -3.81
N TYR A 268 -7.73 2.32 -3.30
CA TYR A 268 -9.01 2.75 -3.85
C TYR A 268 -9.14 4.27 -3.82
N CYS A 269 -9.97 4.76 -4.74
CA CYS A 269 -10.36 6.15 -4.80
C CYS A 269 -11.87 6.24 -5.05
N ASN A 270 -12.53 7.17 -4.39
CA ASN A 270 -13.94 7.48 -4.58
C ASN A 270 -14.10 8.96 -4.89
N SER A 271 -15.00 9.29 -5.80
CA SER A 271 -15.22 10.67 -6.25
C SER A 271 -16.69 11.08 -6.13
N ASN A 272 -16.91 12.34 -5.79
CA ASN A 272 -18.22 12.97 -5.80
C ASN A 272 -18.12 14.38 -6.39
N THR A 273 -19.25 14.92 -6.87
CA THR A 273 -19.31 16.25 -7.45
C THR A 273 -20.31 17.14 -6.72
N THR A 274 -20.00 18.42 -6.64
CA THR A 274 -20.88 19.46 -6.10
C THR A 274 -20.66 20.74 -6.92
N SER A 275 -21.47 21.77 -6.69
CA SER A 275 -21.25 23.08 -7.30
C SER A 275 -21.48 24.22 -6.32
N PHE A 276 -20.98 25.40 -6.67
CA PHE A 276 -21.32 26.67 -6.05
C PHE A 276 -21.47 27.74 -7.13
N GLU A 277 -22.27 28.77 -6.83
CA GLU A 277 -22.42 29.96 -7.64
C GLU A 277 -21.44 31.04 -7.17
N TYR A 278 -20.58 31.51 -8.06
CA TYR A 278 -19.72 32.67 -7.81
C TYR A 278 -20.43 33.92 -8.32
N LEU A 279 -20.82 34.80 -7.41
CA LEU A 279 -21.68 35.93 -7.72
C LEU A 279 -20.96 37.01 -8.53
N GLY A 280 -21.73 37.79 -9.27
CA GLY A 280 -21.24 38.94 -10.03
C GLY A 280 -21.00 40.17 -9.17
N ILE A 281 -19.86 40.82 -9.40
CA ILE A 281 -19.54 42.15 -8.88
C ILE A 281 -19.14 43.03 -10.05
N ILE A 282 -19.90 44.12 -10.23
CA ILE A 282 -19.56 45.22 -11.11
C ILE A 282 -18.62 46.15 -10.33
N SER A 283 -17.37 46.26 -10.77
CA SER A 283 -16.41 47.19 -10.19
C SER A 283 -15.48 47.73 -11.27
N THR A 284 -15.20 49.02 -11.22
CA THR A 284 -14.34 49.67 -12.20
C THR A 284 -13.44 50.67 -11.51
N THR A 285 -12.17 50.64 -11.91
CA THR A 285 -11.17 51.60 -11.47
C THR A 285 -10.68 52.44 -12.65
N LEU A 286 -10.27 53.66 -12.33
CA LEU A 286 -9.66 54.58 -13.26
C LEU A 286 -8.18 54.66 -12.95
N ASN A 287 -7.34 54.73 -13.99
CA ASN A 287 -5.88 54.83 -13.78
C ASN A 287 -5.43 56.18 -13.22
N THR A 288 -6.30 57.20 -13.30
CA THR A 288 -6.04 58.56 -12.82
C THR A 288 -7.24 59.13 -12.09
N SER A 289 -6.96 60.01 -11.13
CA SER A 289 -7.98 60.81 -10.43
C SER A 289 -8.20 62.19 -11.05
N SER A 290 -7.41 62.56 -12.07
CA SER A 290 -7.51 63.89 -12.71
C SER A 290 -7.03 63.87 -14.16
N LEU A 291 -7.71 64.63 -15.01
CA LEU A 291 -7.29 64.93 -16.38
C LEU A 291 -6.99 66.43 -16.49
N ASN A 292 -5.86 66.79 -17.10
CA ASN A 292 -5.43 68.18 -17.24
C ASN A 292 -5.42 68.59 -18.71
N PHE A 293 -6.05 69.71 -19.01
CA PHE A 293 -6.09 70.31 -20.35
C PHE A 293 -5.44 71.70 -20.29
N ASP A 294 -4.59 72.01 -21.27
CA ASP A 294 -3.98 73.34 -21.41
C ASP A 294 -4.40 73.92 -22.76
N LEU A 295 -5.51 74.66 -22.74
CA LEU A 295 -6.22 75.12 -23.92
C LEU A 295 -6.54 76.62 -23.84
N ARG A 296 -6.52 77.27 -25.00
CA ARG A 296 -7.04 78.62 -25.21
C ARG A 296 -8.42 78.55 -25.84
N ALA A 297 -9.16 79.67 -25.82
CA ALA A 297 -10.42 79.78 -26.55
C ALA A 297 -10.25 79.34 -28.01
N THR A 298 -11.25 78.62 -28.53
CA THR A 298 -11.29 77.99 -29.86
C THR A 298 -10.32 76.82 -30.10
N GLN A 299 -9.55 76.39 -29.10
CA GLN A 299 -8.70 75.19 -29.22
C GLN A 299 -9.44 73.95 -28.75
N GLU A 300 -9.00 72.79 -29.23
CA GLU A 300 -9.42 71.47 -28.77
C GLU A 300 -8.19 70.62 -28.43
N GLN A 301 -8.32 69.72 -27.46
CA GLN A 301 -7.28 68.77 -27.08
C GLN A 301 -7.91 67.41 -26.75
N GLU A 302 -7.27 66.36 -27.24
CA GLU A 302 -7.60 64.97 -26.94
C GLU A 302 -6.74 64.44 -25.79
N THR A 303 -7.31 63.53 -25.00
CA THR A 303 -6.63 62.80 -23.93
C THR A 303 -7.23 61.40 -23.81
N THR A 304 -6.56 60.51 -23.09
CA THR A 304 -7.06 59.18 -22.80
C THR A 304 -7.38 59.04 -21.32
N LEU A 305 -8.47 58.32 -21.03
CA LEU A 305 -8.82 57.85 -19.70
C LEU A 305 -8.86 56.33 -19.75
N GLU A 306 -7.96 55.66 -19.04
CA GLU A 306 -7.96 54.20 -18.96
C GLU A 306 -8.99 53.76 -17.92
N VAL A 307 -9.85 52.85 -18.33
CA VAL A 307 -10.86 52.22 -17.49
C VAL A 307 -10.49 50.75 -17.33
N ILE A 308 -10.49 50.28 -16.08
CA ILE A 308 -10.10 48.92 -15.72
C ILE A 308 -11.32 48.23 -15.11
N ASN A 309 -11.70 47.07 -15.62
CA ASN A 309 -12.72 46.24 -14.99
C ASN A 309 -12.09 45.48 -13.81
N SER A 310 -12.28 46.02 -12.60
CA SER A 310 -11.88 45.40 -11.33
C SER A 310 -12.92 44.39 -10.80
N GLY A 311 -14.02 44.16 -11.53
CA GLY A 311 -15.06 43.19 -11.23
C GLY A 311 -14.84 41.83 -11.91
N ASN A 312 -15.86 40.98 -11.85
CA ASN A 312 -15.86 39.65 -12.48
C ASN A 312 -17.00 39.39 -13.48
N VAL A 313 -17.74 40.44 -13.83
CA VAL A 313 -18.71 40.40 -14.93
C VAL A 313 -18.18 41.24 -16.09
N VAL A 314 -18.65 40.95 -17.31
CA VAL A 314 -18.38 41.80 -18.46
C VAL A 314 -19.12 43.12 -18.25
N VAL A 315 -18.44 44.24 -18.49
CA VAL A 315 -19.03 45.56 -18.26
C VAL A 315 -18.97 46.46 -19.49
N ASP A 316 -20.06 47.19 -19.67
CA ASP A 316 -20.14 48.37 -20.51
C ASP A 316 -20.00 49.64 -19.67
N ILE A 317 -19.68 50.75 -20.34
CA ILE A 317 -19.38 52.02 -19.67
C ILE A 317 -20.33 53.11 -20.15
N GLU A 318 -21.03 53.74 -19.21
CA GLU A 318 -21.73 55.00 -19.41
C GLU A 318 -20.88 56.15 -18.86
N LEU A 319 -20.71 57.21 -19.66
CA LEU A 319 -20.00 58.42 -19.22
C LEU A 319 -20.98 59.56 -18.96
N GLY A 320 -20.84 60.23 -17.81
CA GLY A 320 -21.54 61.47 -17.49
C GLY A 320 -20.56 62.54 -17.01
N GLY A 321 -21.06 63.76 -16.75
CA GLY A 321 -20.21 64.79 -16.17
C GLY A 321 -20.95 66.06 -15.79
N THR A 322 -20.21 66.98 -15.16
CA THR A 322 -20.69 68.32 -14.79
C THR A 322 -20.04 69.38 -15.65
N ASP A 323 -20.70 70.54 -15.79
CA ASP A 323 -20.05 71.72 -16.35
C ASP A 323 -18.71 72.01 -15.66
N LEU A 324 -17.76 72.53 -16.44
CA LEU A 324 -16.48 73.01 -15.93
C LEU A 324 -16.68 74.45 -15.47
N VAL A 325 -16.45 74.75 -14.19
CA VAL A 325 -16.76 76.06 -13.59
C VAL A 325 -15.49 76.80 -13.18
N SER A 326 -15.44 78.11 -13.44
CA SER A 326 -14.41 79.04 -12.94
C SER A 326 -15.08 80.36 -12.53
N ASN A 327 -15.15 80.63 -11.22
CA ASN A 327 -15.90 81.77 -10.66
C ASN A 327 -17.37 81.77 -11.15
N ASP A 328 -17.81 82.85 -11.82
CA ASP A 328 -19.16 83.01 -12.37
C ASP A 328 -19.29 82.52 -13.83
N TYR A 329 -18.22 81.93 -14.40
CA TYR A 329 -18.19 81.45 -15.78
C TYR A 329 -18.21 79.92 -15.83
N ASN A 330 -18.87 79.35 -16.83
CA ASN A 330 -18.87 77.93 -17.09
C ASN A 330 -18.50 77.59 -18.54
N ILE A 331 -17.93 76.41 -18.71
CA ILE A 331 -17.87 75.71 -20.00
C ILE A 331 -18.82 74.54 -19.85
N SER A 332 -19.87 74.53 -20.69
CA SER A 332 -20.88 73.48 -20.70
C SER A 332 -20.24 72.11 -20.95
N ILE A 333 -20.67 71.09 -20.20
CA ILE A 333 -20.17 69.70 -20.35
C ILE A 333 -20.44 69.10 -21.73
N GLU A 334 -21.33 69.69 -22.53
CA GLU A 334 -21.52 69.33 -23.95
C GLU A 334 -20.24 69.48 -24.80
N ASN A 335 -19.29 70.28 -24.34
CA ASN A 335 -18.00 70.49 -25.00
C ASN A 335 -16.96 69.41 -24.68
N MET A 336 -17.25 68.53 -23.72
CA MET A 336 -16.48 67.31 -23.48
C MET A 336 -17.11 66.17 -24.28
N LEU A 337 -16.30 65.53 -25.11
CA LEU A 337 -16.69 64.50 -26.05
C LEU A 337 -15.95 63.21 -25.74
N VAL A 338 -16.61 62.07 -25.94
CA VAL A 338 -15.97 60.75 -26.00
C VAL A 338 -16.07 60.19 -27.41
N TYR A 339 -15.06 59.45 -27.87
CA TYR A 339 -15.11 58.79 -29.16
C TYR A 339 -15.78 57.40 -29.07
N ASN A 340 -16.91 57.23 -29.75
CA ASN A 340 -17.58 55.95 -29.97
C ASN A 340 -18.10 55.88 -31.41
N THR A 341 -17.25 55.40 -32.34
CA THR A 341 -17.40 55.51 -33.82
C THR A 341 -17.45 56.94 -34.37
N GLN A 342 -17.93 57.89 -33.58
CA GLN A 342 -18.00 59.33 -33.77
C GLN A 342 -17.82 60.02 -32.41
N TRP A 343 -17.57 61.32 -32.41
CA TRP A 343 -17.49 62.11 -31.18
C TRP A 343 -18.90 62.36 -30.62
N LEU A 344 -19.13 61.92 -29.38
CA LEU A 344 -20.39 62.06 -28.67
C LEU A 344 -20.23 62.96 -27.44
N PRO A 345 -21.08 63.98 -27.25
CA PRO A 345 -21.12 64.78 -26.03
C PRO A 345 -21.43 63.95 -24.79
N ILE A 346 -20.62 64.09 -23.74
CA ILE A 346 -20.81 63.36 -22.48
C ILE A 346 -22.10 63.76 -21.76
N ASN A 347 -22.64 64.96 -22.01
CA ASN A 347 -23.93 65.39 -21.46
C ASN A 347 -25.14 64.56 -21.95
N THR A 348 -24.95 63.70 -22.96
CA THR A 348 -25.98 62.78 -23.45
C THR A 348 -25.96 61.42 -22.76
N ASN A 349 -25.06 61.21 -21.79
CA ASN A 349 -24.79 59.92 -21.15
C ASN A 349 -24.54 58.80 -22.17
N PRO A 350 -23.52 58.93 -23.05
CA PRO A 350 -23.26 57.91 -24.06
C PRO A 350 -22.91 56.57 -23.38
N LEU A 351 -23.62 55.52 -23.79
CA LEU A 351 -23.30 54.14 -23.48
C LEU A 351 -22.27 53.61 -24.48
N LEU A 352 -21.16 53.11 -23.96
CA LEU A 352 -20.07 52.49 -24.69
C LEU A 352 -20.17 50.98 -24.52
N ASP A 353 -20.57 50.31 -25.61
CA ASP A 353 -20.57 48.85 -25.78
C ASP A 353 -19.11 48.41 -25.94
N LEU A 354 -18.45 48.13 -24.81
CA LEU A 354 -17.02 47.83 -24.74
C LEU A 354 -16.75 46.34 -24.56
N ASP A 355 -17.73 45.59 -24.03
CA ASP A 355 -17.55 44.19 -23.62
C ASP A 355 -16.29 44.02 -22.74
N LEU A 356 -16.07 44.92 -21.78
CA LEU A 356 -14.82 44.95 -21.03
C LEU A 356 -14.74 43.74 -20.09
N MET A 357 -13.92 42.76 -20.46
CA MET A 357 -13.73 41.52 -19.69
C MET A 357 -13.12 41.77 -18.30
N PRO A 358 -13.36 40.89 -17.31
CA PRO A 358 -12.73 40.98 -15.99
C PRO A 358 -11.20 41.10 -16.04
N ASN A 359 -10.63 41.96 -15.20
CA ASN A 359 -9.19 42.21 -15.10
C ASN A 359 -8.53 42.62 -16.43
N THR A 360 -9.30 43.29 -17.30
CA THR A 360 -8.81 43.93 -18.52
C THR A 360 -9.05 45.44 -18.47
N ASN A 361 -8.35 46.17 -19.34
CA ASN A 361 -8.42 47.62 -19.43
C ASN A 361 -8.77 48.06 -20.85
N GLN A 362 -9.32 49.27 -20.96
CA GLN A 362 -9.59 49.93 -22.23
C GLN A 362 -9.40 51.43 -22.09
N ASP A 363 -8.70 52.03 -23.05
CA ASP A 363 -8.56 53.47 -23.15
C ASP A 363 -9.83 54.08 -23.78
N LEU A 364 -10.41 55.05 -23.07
CA LEU A 364 -11.46 55.94 -23.58
C LEU A 364 -10.80 57.20 -24.13
N LEU A 365 -11.00 57.48 -25.43
CA LEU A 365 -10.51 58.69 -26.05
C LEU A 365 -11.48 59.84 -25.80
N LEU A 366 -11.02 60.84 -25.04
CA LEU A 366 -11.77 62.02 -24.65
C LEU A 366 -11.26 63.26 -25.39
N LYS A 367 -12.14 64.22 -25.63
CA LYS A 367 -11.78 65.51 -26.25
C LYS A 367 -12.53 66.65 -25.58
N LEU A 368 -11.80 67.71 -25.23
CA LEU A 368 -12.37 68.96 -24.77
C LEU A 368 -12.19 70.04 -25.85
N ALA A 369 -13.27 70.69 -26.25
CA ALA A 369 -13.25 71.85 -27.15
C ALA A 369 -13.62 73.14 -26.38
N ILE A 370 -12.82 74.19 -26.45
CA ILE A 370 -13.12 75.45 -25.73
C ILE A 370 -13.91 76.40 -26.62
N PRO A 371 -15.14 76.81 -26.25
CA PRO A 371 -15.94 77.75 -27.03
C PRO A 371 -15.24 79.10 -27.25
N SER A 372 -15.61 79.79 -28.33
CA SER A 372 -15.17 81.16 -28.54
C SER A 372 -15.73 82.08 -27.44
N GLY A 373 -14.93 83.06 -27.02
CA GLY A 373 -15.32 83.99 -25.95
C GLY A 373 -15.15 83.46 -24.52
N THR A 374 -14.70 82.21 -24.34
CA THR A 374 -14.32 81.69 -23.02
C THR A 374 -13.22 82.54 -22.41
N LEU A 375 -13.42 83.01 -21.18
CA LEU A 375 -12.45 83.85 -20.48
C LEU A 375 -11.31 83.01 -19.89
N PRO A 376 -10.08 83.55 -19.79
CA PRO A 376 -8.99 82.88 -19.10
C PRO A 376 -9.32 82.61 -17.63
N GLY A 377 -9.02 81.41 -17.15
CA GLY A 377 -9.22 80.98 -15.77
C GLY A 377 -8.99 79.48 -15.62
N ASP A 378 -8.90 79.02 -14.36
CA ASP A 378 -8.83 77.59 -14.04
C ASP A 378 -10.27 77.06 -13.91
N TYR A 379 -10.67 76.18 -14.81
CA TYR A 379 -11.98 75.56 -14.80
C TYR A 379 -11.88 74.14 -14.24
N SER A 380 -12.87 73.74 -13.42
CA SER A 380 -12.91 72.40 -12.83
C SER A 380 -14.30 71.80 -12.92
N GLY A 381 -14.37 70.48 -13.08
CA GLY A 381 -15.60 69.72 -13.20
C GLY A 381 -15.30 68.24 -12.93
N VAL A 382 -16.34 67.40 -13.00
CA VAL A 382 -16.23 65.97 -12.72
C VAL A 382 -16.73 65.19 -13.93
N ILE A 383 -15.97 64.17 -14.32
CA ILE A 383 -16.44 63.09 -15.22
C ILE A 383 -16.85 61.92 -14.32
N THR A 384 -18.04 61.39 -14.56
CA THR A 384 -18.56 60.19 -13.90
C THR A 384 -18.45 59.03 -14.88
N VAL A 385 -17.88 57.92 -14.43
CA VAL A 385 -17.79 56.67 -15.18
C VAL A 385 -18.68 55.68 -14.43
N THR A 386 -19.76 55.23 -15.07
CA THR A 386 -20.69 54.27 -14.50
C THR A 386 -20.59 52.97 -15.29
N SER A 387 -20.31 51.88 -14.58
CA SER A 387 -20.23 50.56 -15.19
C SER A 387 -21.56 49.84 -15.08
N MET A 388 -21.94 49.15 -16.16
CA MET A 388 -23.16 48.36 -16.25
C MET A 388 -22.81 46.97 -16.75
N GLU A 389 -23.59 45.97 -16.35
CA GLU A 389 -23.44 44.61 -16.89
C GLU A 389 -23.76 44.64 -18.39
N GLY A 390 -22.82 44.16 -19.20
CA GLY A 390 -22.91 44.06 -20.67
C GLY A 390 -23.70 42.85 -21.14
#